data_AF-A0A0A9X692-F1
#
_entry.id   AF-A0A0A9X692-F1
#
_cell.length_a   1.000
_cell.length_b   1.000
_cell.length_c   1.000
_cell.angle_alpha   90.00
_cell.angle_beta   90.00
_cell.angle_gamma   90.00
#
_symmetry.space_group_name_H-M   'P 1'
#
loop_
_entity.id
_entity.type
_entity.pdbx_description
1 polymer ?
#
loop_
_entity_poly.entity_id
_entity_poly.type
_entity_poly.pdbx_seq_one_letter_code
_entity_poly.pdbx_strand_id
1 'polypeptide(L)'
;RILEMLPLRLAAHLLLVVEIFTIGLDASKKAEIVMKRLETRRRSTTIRLRGGRSPHEGNVEIFHKGVWGSVCDDEWDSNDGAVVCRQLGYPAVLRVTHNSQFGNPVGSYWMDNVYCDGSESVLKKCRFDGWGKNDCGPDEAAGVICVKNAEKNIENTLQYNETQLDDSSRPKQLVEISSLTNFR
;
A
#
# COMPACT_ATOMS: atom_id res chain seq x y z
N ARG A 1 -6.52 61.16 -21.53
CA ARG A 1 -6.61 59.68 -21.48
C ARG A 1 -5.22 59.14 -21.78
N ILE A 2 -4.39 58.97 -20.76
CA ILE A 2 -3.01 58.47 -20.87
C ILE A 2 -2.96 57.21 -20.00
N LEU A 3 -3.40 56.11 -20.58
CA LEU A 3 -3.26 54.75 -20.11
C LEU A 3 -3.18 53.94 -21.41
N GLU A 4 -2.28 52.96 -21.48
CA GLU A 4 -1.96 52.13 -22.65
C GLU A 4 -0.77 52.57 -23.53
N MET A 5 0.42 52.73 -22.96
CA MET A 5 1.66 52.42 -23.70
C MET A 5 2.74 51.95 -22.72
N LEU A 6 2.55 50.76 -22.13
CA LEU A 6 3.74 50.02 -21.68
C LEU A 6 4.54 49.66 -22.94
N PRO A 7 5.83 50.01 -23.04
CA PRO A 7 6.61 49.73 -24.24
C PRO A 7 6.59 48.22 -24.51
N LEU A 8 6.30 47.83 -25.75
CA LEU A 8 6.25 46.43 -26.21
C LEU A 8 7.46 45.59 -25.75
N ARG A 9 8.63 46.23 -25.56
CA ARG A 9 9.85 45.60 -25.02
C ARG A 9 9.74 45.20 -23.54
N LEU A 10 9.08 46.01 -22.71
CA LEU A 10 8.83 45.67 -21.30
C LEU A 10 7.82 44.53 -21.18
N ALA A 11 6.79 44.50 -22.03
CA ALA A 11 5.79 43.43 -22.05
C ALA A 11 6.41 42.07 -22.46
N ALA A 12 7.26 42.04 -23.48
CA ALA A 12 7.97 40.84 -23.90
C ALA A 12 8.94 40.33 -22.82
N HIS A 13 9.63 41.25 -22.13
CA HIS A 13 10.54 40.87 -21.04
C HIS A 13 9.79 40.32 -19.83
N LEU A 14 8.61 40.88 -19.52
CA LEU A 14 7.75 40.40 -18.45
C LEU A 14 7.16 39.01 -18.77
N LEU A 15 6.72 38.79 -20.02
CA LEU A 15 6.26 37.48 -20.49
C LEU A 15 7.33 36.40 -20.36
N LEU A 16 8.58 36.70 -20.77
CA LEU A 16 9.70 35.76 -20.66
C LEU A 16 10.01 35.40 -19.19
N VAL A 17 9.95 36.39 -18.29
CA VAL A 17 10.18 36.16 -16.85
C VAL A 17 9.05 35.32 -16.23
N VAL A 18 7.80 35.54 -16.65
CA VAL A 18 6.65 34.72 -16.22
C VAL A 18 6.78 33.28 -16.74
N GLU A 19 7.20 33.07 -17.98
CA GLU A 19 7.45 31.73 -18.54
C GLU A 19 8.59 31.02 -17.79
N ILE A 20 9.71 31.69 -17.52
CA ILE A 20 10.83 31.12 -16.75
C ILE A 20 10.37 30.75 -15.32
N PHE A 21 9.61 31.62 -14.66
CA PHE A 21 9.13 31.36 -13.29
C PHE A 21 8.10 30.22 -13.25
N THR A 22 7.20 30.13 -14.23
CA THR A 22 6.21 29.04 -14.33
C THR A 22 6.87 27.69 -14.68
N ILE A 23 7.86 27.66 -15.57
CA ILE A 23 8.69 26.47 -15.84
C ILE A 23 9.41 26.02 -14.56
N GLY A 24 9.96 26.95 -13.78
CA GLY A 24 10.60 26.66 -12.49
C GLY A 24 9.63 26.03 -11.48
N LEU A 25 8.41 26.58 -11.34
CA LEU A 25 7.38 26.04 -10.45
C LEU A 25 6.90 24.63 -10.87
N ASP A 26 6.75 24.36 -12.17
CA ASP A 26 6.36 23.04 -12.69
C ASP A 26 7.45 21.99 -12.46
N ALA A 27 8.72 22.36 -12.67
CA ALA A 27 9.86 21.50 -12.38
C ALA A 27 9.95 21.13 -10.88
N SER A 28 9.71 22.08 -9.97
CA SER A 28 9.69 21.82 -8.52
C SER A 28 8.55 20.90 -8.10
N LYS A 29 7.33 21.06 -8.65
CA LYS A 29 6.20 20.15 -8.38
C LYS A 29 6.46 18.74 -8.91
N LYS A 30 7.05 18.62 -10.10
CA LYS A 30 7.48 17.34 -10.66
C LYS A 30 8.53 16.67 -9.77
N ALA A 31 9.49 17.42 -9.23
CA ALA A 31 10.48 16.90 -8.30
C ALA A 31 9.84 16.40 -6.99
N GLU A 32 8.88 17.13 -6.42
CA GLU A 32 8.13 16.70 -5.23
C GLU A 32 7.36 15.38 -5.47
N ILE A 33 6.69 15.25 -6.63
CA ILE A 33 5.99 14.02 -7.03
C ILE A 33 6.97 12.86 -7.20
N VAL A 34 8.12 13.10 -7.83
CA VAL A 34 9.16 12.08 -8.02
C VAL A 34 9.73 11.64 -6.67
N MET A 35 10.05 12.57 -5.76
CA MET A 35 10.57 12.24 -4.43
C MET A 35 9.54 11.50 -3.59
N LYS A 36 8.26 11.89 -3.64
CA LYS A 36 7.16 11.16 -2.97
C LYS A 36 6.99 9.74 -3.53
N ARG A 37 7.14 9.54 -4.84
CA ARG A 37 7.16 8.21 -5.48
C ARG A 37 8.39 7.39 -5.09
N LEU A 38 9.56 8.04 -4.97
CA LEU A 38 10.80 7.40 -4.54
C LEU A 38 10.77 7.01 -3.05
N GLU A 39 10.14 7.80 -2.19
CA GLU A 39 9.89 7.46 -0.78
C GLU A 39 8.90 6.30 -0.65
N THR A 40 7.83 6.32 -1.46
CA THR A 40 6.88 5.20 -1.53
C THR A 40 7.57 3.92 -2.03
N ARG A 41 8.52 4.02 -2.96
CA ARG A 41 9.34 2.90 -3.47
C ARG A 41 10.51 2.50 -2.55
N ARG A 42 11.03 3.41 -1.73
CA ARG A 42 12.06 3.16 -0.69
C ARG A 42 11.46 2.85 0.67
N ARG A 43 10.19 2.43 0.74
CA ARG A 43 9.73 1.64 1.89
C ARG A 43 10.50 0.32 1.84
N SER A 44 11.71 0.30 2.43
CA SER A 44 12.40 -0.93 2.76
C SER A 44 11.45 -1.66 3.71
N THR A 45 10.66 -2.58 3.17
CA THR A 45 9.72 -3.37 3.93
C THR A 45 10.57 -4.34 4.74
N THR A 46 10.95 -3.92 5.95
CA THR A 46 11.65 -4.76 6.90
C THR A 46 10.79 -5.95 7.33
N ILE A 47 9.51 -5.99 6.95
CA ILE A 47 8.58 -7.08 7.21
C ILE A 47 7.97 -7.61 5.92
N ARG A 48 7.53 -8.87 5.92
CA ARG A 48 6.74 -9.49 4.86
C ARG A 48 5.77 -10.54 5.43
N LEU A 49 4.78 -10.93 4.62
CA LEU A 49 3.87 -12.04 4.94
C LEU A 49 4.26 -13.27 4.12
N ARG A 50 4.30 -14.45 4.76
CA ARG A 50 4.60 -15.73 4.12
C ARG A 50 3.47 -16.74 4.32
N GLY A 51 3.24 -17.60 3.33
CA GLY A 51 2.39 -18.79 3.44
C GLY A 51 0.89 -18.56 3.27
N GLY A 52 0.46 -17.31 3.24
CA GLY A 52 -0.92 -16.94 2.91
C GLY A 52 -1.32 -17.32 1.49
N ARG A 53 -2.63 -17.50 1.27
CA ARG A 53 -3.20 -17.73 -0.08
C ARG A 53 -3.27 -16.46 -0.91
N SER A 54 -2.94 -15.32 -0.30
CA SER A 54 -3.03 -14.01 -0.89
C SER A 54 -2.02 -13.04 -0.27
N PRO A 55 -1.72 -11.89 -0.90
CA PRO A 55 -0.67 -10.99 -0.41
C PRO A 55 -0.97 -10.26 0.92
N HIS A 56 -2.21 -10.33 1.41
CA HIS A 56 -2.68 -9.60 2.60
C HIS A 56 -2.87 -10.53 3.80
N GLU A 57 -2.40 -11.77 3.71
CA GLU A 57 -2.43 -12.71 4.83
C GLU A 57 -1.13 -13.52 4.86
N GLY A 58 -0.74 -14.01 6.04
CA GLY A 58 0.44 -14.85 6.20
C GLY A 58 1.07 -14.71 7.59
N ASN A 59 2.04 -15.58 7.85
CA ASN A 59 2.94 -15.42 9.00
C ASN A 59 3.83 -14.20 8.78
N VAL A 60 4.06 -13.44 9.84
CA VAL A 60 4.89 -12.24 9.82
C VAL A 60 6.36 -12.64 9.92
N GLU A 61 7.13 -12.25 8.92
CA GLU A 61 8.59 -12.34 8.98
C GLU A 61 9.19 -10.93 9.02
N ILE A 62 10.29 -10.79 9.75
CA ILE A 62 11.07 -9.55 9.86
C ILE A 62 12.52 -9.78 9.43
N PHE A 63 13.09 -8.80 8.73
CA PHE A 63 14.47 -8.81 8.26
C PHE A 63 15.39 -8.15 9.27
N HIS A 64 16.32 -8.92 9.83
CA HIS A 64 17.30 -8.45 10.80
C HIS A 64 18.68 -9.07 10.50
N LYS A 65 19.75 -8.27 10.58
CA LYS A 65 21.14 -8.71 10.33
C LYS A 65 21.34 -9.49 9.01
N GLY A 66 20.63 -9.11 7.94
CA GLY A 66 20.79 -9.74 6.63
C GLY A 66 19.98 -11.02 6.43
N VAL A 67 19.20 -11.45 7.42
CA VAL A 67 18.46 -12.72 7.40
C VAL A 67 17.00 -12.49 7.80
N TRP A 68 16.09 -13.18 7.11
CA TRP A 68 14.67 -13.22 7.48
C TRP A 68 14.46 -14.20 8.63
N GLY A 69 13.65 -13.81 9.59
CA GLY A 69 13.21 -14.68 10.68
C GLY A 69 11.78 -14.35 11.07
N SER A 70 11.19 -15.23 11.88
CA SER A 70 9.78 -15.16 12.25
C SER A 70 9.57 -14.25 13.45
N VAL A 71 8.32 -13.83 13.66
CA VAL A 71 7.86 -13.17 14.89
C VAL A 71 7.09 -14.22 15.69
N CYS A 72 7.37 -14.33 16.99
CA CYS A 72 6.66 -15.25 17.86
C CYS A 72 5.24 -14.74 18.16
N ASP A 73 4.31 -15.66 18.40
CA ASP A 73 2.90 -15.36 18.66
C ASP A 73 2.52 -15.21 20.13
N ASP A 74 3.50 -15.32 21.03
CA ASP A 74 3.34 -14.98 22.44
C ASP A 74 3.01 -13.49 22.62
N GLU A 75 1.94 -13.24 23.36
CA GLU A 75 1.35 -11.90 23.61
C GLU A 75 0.92 -11.14 22.33
N TRP A 76 0.91 -11.82 21.18
CA TRP A 76 0.61 -11.21 19.88
C TRP A 76 -0.86 -10.79 19.76
N ASP A 77 -1.12 -9.49 19.61
CA ASP A 77 -2.46 -8.94 19.66
C ASP A 77 -2.86 -8.11 18.42
N SER A 78 -4.09 -7.61 18.43
CA SER A 78 -4.61 -6.79 17.34
C SER A 78 -3.87 -5.46 17.14
N ASN A 79 -3.24 -4.90 18.16
CA ASN A 79 -2.42 -3.70 18.03
C ASN A 79 -1.13 -3.99 17.26
N ASP A 80 -0.49 -5.13 17.53
CA ASP A 80 0.66 -5.60 16.75
C ASP A 80 0.28 -5.83 15.29
N GLY A 81 -0.83 -6.54 15.09
CA GLY A 81 -1.38 -6.79 13.77
C GLY A 81 -1.73 -5.50 13.01
N ALA A 82 -2.24 -4.48 13.70
CA ALA A 82 -2.55 -3.17 13.12
C ALA A 82 -1.27 -2.45 12.64
N VAL A 83 -0.19 -2.49 13.42
CA VAL A 83 1.12 -1.94 13.02
C VAL A 83 1.65 -2.67 11.79
N VAL A 84 1.59 -4.00 11.76
CA VAL A 84 2.02 -4.82 10.61
C VAL A 84 1.24 -4.46 9.35
N CYS A 85 -0.09 -4.48 9.41
CA CYS A 85 -0.93 -4.20 8.24
C CYS A 85 -0.70 -2.79 7.71
N ARG A 86 -0.62 -1.78 8.59
CA ARG A 86 -0.33 -0.39 8.21
C ARG A 86 1.08 -0.22 7.64
N GLN A 87 2.07 -0.91 8.21
CA GLN A 87 3.44 -0.90 7.70
C GLN A 87 3.53 -1.53 6.30
N LEU A 88 2.71 -2.54 6.00
CA LEU A 88 2.57 -3.15 4.67
C LEU A 88 1.70 -2.34 3.70
N GLY A 89 1.01 -1.30 4.18
CA GLY A 89 0.16 -0.43 3.35
C GLY A 89 -1.26 -0.96 3.16
N TYR A 90 -1.72 -1.83 4.05
CA TYR A 90 -3.12 -2.20 4.18
C TYR A 90 -3.83 -1.23 5.14
N PRO A 91 -5.15 -1.04 5.00
CA PRO A 91 -5.87 0.03 5.70
C PRO A 91 -6.16 -0.35 7.16
N ALA A 92 -6.33 -1.64 7.44
CA ALA A 92 -6.59 -2.16 8.77
C ALA A 92 -6.18 -3.63 8.89
N VAL A 93 -6.04 -4.10 10.12
CA VAL A 93 -6.00 -5.53 10.45
C VAL A 93 -7.43 -6.07 10.51
N LEU A 94 -7.66 -7.24 9.92
CA LEU A 94 -8.92 -7.97 10.05
C LEU A 94 -8.87 -8.88 11.27
N ARG A 95 -7.78 -9.65 11.43
CA ARG A 95 -7.46 -10.42 12.63
C ARG A 95 -5.99 -10.82 12.66
N VAL A 96 -5.48 -11.09 13.85
CA VAL A 96 -4.21 -11.80 14.04
C VAL A 96 -4.41 -13.32 14.02
N THR A 97 -3.32 -14.05 13.81
CA THR A 97 -3.29 -15.51 13.82
C THR A 97 -2.10 -16.00 14.63
N HIS A 98 -2.27 -17.17 15.23
CA HIS A 98 -1.32 -17.84 16.11
C HIS A 98 -1.02 -19.24 15.57
N ASN A 99 -0.12 -19.96 16.22
CA ASN A 99 0.21 -21.36 15.98
C ASN A 99 0.62 -21.63 14.53
N SER A 100 1.40 -20.72 13.92
CA SER A 100 1.93 -20.87 12.56
C SER A 100 0.84 -21.20 11.52
N GLN A 101 -0.32 -20.54 11.61
CA GLN A 101 -1.51 -20.84 10.80
C GLN A 101 -1.23 -20.92 9.28
N PHE A 102 -0.20 -20.22 8.79
CA PHE A 102 0.17 -20.18 7.38
C PHE A 102 1.37 -21.08 7.02
N GLY A 103 1.66 -22.08 7.87
CA GLY A 103 2.74 -23.04 7.71
C GLY A 103 3.94 -22.72 8.59
N ASN A 104 4.91 -23.63 8.61
CA ASN A 104 5.96 -23.58 9.61
C ASN A 104 6.86 -22.33 9.44
N PRO A 105 7.34 -21.74 10.56
CA PRO A 105 8.31 -20.66 10.57
C PRO A 105 9.59 -21.09 9.84
N VAL A 106 10.23 -20.14 9.16
CA VAL A 106 11.51 -20.38 8.48
C VAL A 106 12.61 -19.62 9.21
N GLY A 107 13.64 -20.35 9.64
CA GLY A 107 14.76 -19.78 10.39
C GLY A 107 14.43 -19.53 11.87
N SER A 108 15.19 -18.63 12.50
CA SER A 108 15.01 -18.26 13.91
C SER A 108 13.90 -17.23 14.10
N TYR A 109 13.37 -17.14 15.32
CA TYR A 109 12.55 -16.00 15.73
C TYR A 109 13.42 -14.79 16.02
N TRP A 110 13.05 -13.63 15.47
CA TRP A 110 13.76 -12.38 15.69
C TRP A 110 13.13 -11.51 16.77
N MET A 111 11.83 -11.67 16.98
CA MET A 111 11.04 -10.90 17.92
C MET A 111 10.11 -11.85 18.67
N ASP A 112 9.88 -11.54 19.94
CA ASP A 112 9.06 -12.28 20.87
C ASP A 112 8.51 -11.32 21.93
N ASN A 113 7.35 -11.64 22.50
CA ASN A 113 6.58 -10.80 23.41
C ASN A 113 6.46 -9.37 22.87
N VAL A 114 5.88 -9.25 21.68
CA VAL A 114 5.73 -7.95 21.01
C VAL A 114 4.54 -7.22 21.64
N TYR A 115 4.77 -5.98 22.06
CA TYR A 115 3.75 -5.14 22.68
C TYR A 115 3.72 -3.79 21.97
N CYS A 116 2.99 -3.71 20.87
CA CYS A 116 2.67 -2.44 20.23
C CYS A 116 1.54 -1.72 20.96
N ASP A 117 1.62 -0.40 21.07
CA ASP A 117 0.48 0.45 21.45
C ASP A 117 -0.52 0.61 20.29
N GLY A 118 -0.13 0.19 19.08
CA GLY A 118 -0.93 0.27 17.86
C GLY A 118 -0.71 1.55 17.05
N SER A 119 0.07 2.50 17.59
CA SER A 119 0.39 3.80 16.96
C SER A 119 1.72 3.82 16.20
N GLU A 120 2.53 2.77 16.35
CA GLU A 120 3.88 2.68 15.83
C GLU A 120 3.88 2.69 14.30
N SER A 121 4.83 3.44 13.72
CA SER A 121 4.95 3.51 12.26
C SER A 121 5.46 2.19 11.64
N VAL A 122 6.20 1.40 12.42
CA VAL A 122 6.85 0.14 12.00
C VAL A 122 6.97 -0.82 13.20
N LEU A 123 6.87 -2.12 12.96
CA LEU A 123 6.87 -3.18 13.98
C LEU A 123 8.09 -3.15 14.90
N LYS A 124 9.28 -2.88 14.35
CA LYS A 124 10.54 -2.80 15.13
C LYS A 124 10.59 -1.67 16.18
N LYS A 125 9.60 -0.77 16.20
CA LYS A 125 9.48 0.31 17.20
C LYS A 125 8.60 -0.08 18.40
N CYS A 126 7.84 -1.16 18.28
CA CYS A 126 7.11 -1.71 19.41
C CYS A 126 8.09 -2.24 20.45
N ARG A 127 7.64 -2.37 21.70
CA ARG A 127 8.44 -3.02 22.75
C ARG A 127 8.44 -4.53 22.51
N PHE A 128 9.57 -5.18 22.75
CA PHE A 128 9.75 -6.64 22.67
C PHE A 128 11.01 -7.03 23.47
N ASP A 129 11.22 -8.31 23.75
CA ASP A 129 12.25 -8.77 24.69
C ASP A 129 13.70 -8.63 24.19
N GLY A 130 13.86 -8.30 22.92
CA GLY A 130 15.11 -8.02 22.25
C GLY A 130 15.43 -9.01 21.14
N TRP A 131 16.29 -8.59 20.21
CA TRP A 131 16.54 -9.35 18.98
C TRP A 131 17.07 -10.76 19.22
N GLY A 132 16.32 -11.76 18.74
CA GLY A 132 16.67 -13.18 18.84
C GLY A 132 16.56 -13.76 20.25
N LYS A 133 16.01 -13.03 21.21
CA LYS A 133 15.65 -13.55 22.53
C LYS A 133 14.21 -14.04 22.46
N ASN A 134 14.03 -15.35 22.59
CA ASN A 134 12.75 -16.03 22.54
C ASN A 134 12.89 -17.42 23.15
N ASP A 135 11.79 -17.98 23.62
CA ASP A 135 11.64 -19.40 24.00
C ASP A 135 10.68 -20.17 23.09
N CYS A 136 10.35 -19.58 21.94
CA CYS A 136 9.34 -20.10 21.02
C CYS A 136 9.78 -21.36 20.25
N GLY A 137 8.88 -22.33 20.21
CA GLY A 137 8.92 -23.58 19.49
C GLY A 137 8.62 -23.44 17.99
N PRO A 138 8.70 -24.56 17.25
CA PRO A 138 8.62 -24.56 15.79
C PRO A 138 7.24 -24.25 15.22
N ASP A 139 6.19 -24.12 16.05
CA ASP A 139 4.83 -23.88 15.59
C ASP A 139 4.27 -22.54 16.11
N GLU A 140 5.10 -21.66 16.66
CA GLU A 140 4.68 -20.41 17.34
C GLU A 140 4.90 -19.14 16.49
N ALA A 141 4.75 -19.22 15.16
CA ALA A 141 4.79 -18.03 14.32
C ALA A 141 3.49 -17.23 14.37
N ALA A 142 3.64 -15.95 14.69
CA ALA A 142 2.61 -14.94 14.56
C ALA A 142 2.25 -14.68 13.10
N GLY A 143 0.98 -14.42 12.84
CA GLY A 143 0.48 -14.03 11.54
C GLY A 143 -0.61 -12.97 11.61
N VAL A 144 -0.97 -12.46 10.43
CA VAL A 144 -2.04 -11.48 10.26
C VAL A 144 -2.88 -11.80 9.04
N ILE A 145 -4.12 -11.33 9.08
CA ILE A 145 -4.97 -11.13 7.91
C ILE A 145 -5.33 -9.65 7.89
N CYS A 146 -4.94 -8.95 6.83
CA CYS A 146 -5.22 -7.53 6.64
C CYS A 146 -6.44 -7.30 5.76
N VAL A 147 -7.06 -6.13 5.88
CA VAL A 147 -8.14 -5.73 4.98
C VAL A 147 -7.56 -5.47 3.58
N LYS A 148 -8.21 -6.03 2.55
CA LYS A 148 -7.83 -5.78 1.16
C LYS A 148 -8.06 -4.31 0.82
N ASN A 149 -7.10 -3.68 0.14
CA ASN A 149 -7.33 -2.39 -0.48
C ASN A 149 -8.34 -2.57 -1.61
N ALA A 150 -9.54 -1.98 -1.48
CA ALA A 150 -10.57 -2.01 -2.52
C ALA A 150 -10.11 -1.28 -3.81
N GLU A 151 -9.08 -0.44 -3.71
CA GLU A 151 -8.71 0.52 -4.76
C GLU A 151 -7.63 0.04 -5.75
N LYS A 152 -7.03 -1.14 -5.55
CA LYS A 152 -6.03 -1.67 -6.52
C LYS A 152 -6.63 -2.32 -7.78
N ASN A 153 -7.95 -2.25 -7.96
CA ASN A 153 -8.61 -2.75 -9.16
C ASN A 153 -8.83 -1.66 -10.24
N ILE A 154 -8.64 -0.38 -9.95
CA ILE A 154 -9.03 0.69 -10.91
C ILE A 154 -8.00 0.85 -12.04
N GLU A 155 -6.70 0.62 -11.81
CA GLU A 155 -5.69 0.68 -12.89
C GLU A 155 -5.72 -0.56 -13.81
N ASN A 156 -6.25 -1.71 -13.34
CA ASN A 156 -6.40 -2.91 -14.17
C ASN A 156 -7.76 -2.98 -14.90
N THR A 157 -8.78 -2.21 -14.50
CA THR A 157 -10.07 -2.16 -15.23
C THR A 157 -10.03 -1.25 -16.44
N LEU A 158 -9.21 -0.18 -16.43
CA LEU A 158 -9.10 0.72 -17.58
C LEU A 158 -8.22 0.17 -18.72
N GLN A 159 -7.35 -0.82 -18.43
CA GLN A 159 -6.49 -1.44 -19.44
C GLN A 159 -7.08 -2.74 -20.04
N TYR A 160 -8.18 -3.25 -19.48
CA TYR A 160 -8.90 -4.43 -19.98
C TYR A 160 -10.01 -4.12 -20.99
N ASN A 161 -10.20 -2.84 -21.36
CA ASN A 161 -11.29 -2.40 -22.24
C ASN A 161 -10.83 -1.89 -23.61
N GLU A 162 -9.54 -1.99 -23.97
CA GLU A 162 -9.04 -1.46 -25.25
C GLU A 162 -8.56 -2.53 -26.25
N THR A 163 -8.65 -3.83 -25.93
CA THR A 163 -8.13 -4.91 -26.80
C THR A 163 -9.09 -6.06 -27.12
N GLN A 164 -10.40 -5.91 -26.89
CA GLN A 164 -11.37 -6.94 -27.29
C GLN A 164 -12.62 -6.32 -27.95
N LEU A 165 -12.44 -5.77 -29.14
CA LEU A 165 -13.48 -5.77 -30.17
C LEU A 165 -13.36 -7.09 -30.94
N ASP A 166 -13.81 -8.18 -30.32
CA ASP A 166 -14.18 -9.44 -31.00
C ASP A 166 -15.70 -9.59 -30.89
N ASP A 167 -16.34 -9.67 -32.04
CA ASP A 167 -17.77 -9.61 -32.36
C ASP A 167 -18.55 -10.89 -32.00
N SER A 168 -18.11 -11.69 -31.01
CA SER A 168 -18.63 -13.06 -30.86
C SER A 168 -19.19 -13.45 -29.49
N SER A 169 -19.11 -12.60 -28.46
CA SER A 169 -19.51 -13.00 -27.11
C SER A 169 -20.52 -12.06 -26.45
N ARG A 170 -21.74 -12.02 -27.00
CA ARG A 170 -22.91 -11.42 -26.31
C ARG A 170 -23.69 -12.53 -25.58
N PRO A 171 -23.58 -12.69 -24.25
CA PRO A 171 -24.51 -13.53 -23.52
C PRO A 171 -25.91 -12.90 -23.54
N LYS A 172 -26.86 -13.67 -24.07
CA LYS A 172 -28.30 -13.42 -24.00
C LYS A 172 -28.76 -13.53 -22.54
N GLN A 173 -28.86 -12.41 -21.84
CA GLN A 173 -29.90 -12.21 -20.83
C GLN A 173 -29.86 -10.77 -20.34
N LEU A 174 -30.79 -9.96 -20.85
CA LEU A 174 -31.31 -8.83 -20.11
C LEU A 174 -32.81 -9.02 -20.03
N VAL A 175 -33.21 -9.32 -18.81
CA VAL A 175 -34.58 -9.32 -18.29
C VAL A 175 -35.25 -8.01 -18.73
N GLU A 176 -36.35 -8.14 -19.47
CA GLU A 176 -37.33 -7.08 -19.66
C GLU A 176 -37.74 -6.55 -18.29
N ILE A 177 -37.44 -5.29 -17.96
CA ILE A 177 -38.45 -4.33 -17.49
C ILE A 177 -37.90 -2.91 -17.69
N SER A 178 -38.47 -2.13 -18.60
CA SER A 178 -39.03 -0.82 -18.26
C SER A 178 -39.65 -0.12 -19.46
N SER A 179 -40.86 0.36 -19.18
CA SER A 179 -41.52 1.47 -19.84
C SER A 179 -42.20 1.20 -21.19
N LEU A 180 -43.45 0.80 -21.08
CA LEU A 180 -44.59 1.51 -21.65
C LEU A 180 -44.21 2.81 -22.40
N THR A 181 -44.38 2.78 -23.72
CA THR A 181 -44.91 3.89 -24.52
C THR A 181 -45.61 3.35 -25.77
N ASN A 182 -46.96 3.27 -25.66
CA ASN A 182 -48.03 3.46 -26.66
C ASN A 182 -47.92 2.90 -28.09
N PHE A 183 -48.89 2.06 -28.50
CA PHE A 183 -49.97 2.40 -29.48
C PHE A 183 -50.76 1.14 -29.91
N ARG A 184 -51.94 0.91 -29.31
CA ARG A 184 -53.24 0.73 -30.01
C ARG A 184 -54.38 0.56 -29.02
#